data_AF-A0A813M8I3-F1
#
_entry.id   AF-A0A813M8I3-F1
#
_cell.length_a   1.000
_cell.length_b   1.000
_cell.length_c   1.000
_cell.angle_alpha   90.00
_cell.angle_beta   90.00
_cell.angle_gamma   90.00
#
_symmetry.space_group_name_H-M   'P 1'
#
loop_
_entity.id
_entity.type
_entity.pdbx_description
1 polymer ?
#
loop_
_entity_poly.entity_id
_entity_poly.type
_entity_poly.pdbx_seq_one_letter_code
_entity_poly.pdbx_strand_id
1 'polypeptide(L)'
;MLTSFTYRSCSSLLFRRTVQYPLWTNTNIRTTYSNEFTKNELLQRYNDKQASTYFNQFHYLRHLKEAPLTPLSFGLLGLVPFAAVPIYMYSTGIYLPDLAFTQLAYSASILSFIGGIRWGTLLEKSNDWKEYTYSILPSIAAWLALLVPGRWSILWALSSLQGFAFYDVTTPGYPLWFKGLRVLLTAVSSLTLFATLTLSFVLPKKEATTKKTKRTM
;
A
#
# COMPACT_ATOMS: atom_id res chain seq x y z
N MET A 1 22.46 -48.70 25.97
CA MET A 1 21.29 -49.46 26.47
C MET A 1 20.11 -49.15 25.56
N LEU A 2 19.80 -50.09 24.67
CA LEU A 2 18.59 -50.13 23.87
C LEU A 2 17.37 -50.42 24.76
N THR A 3 16.19 -49.96 24.34
CA THR A 3 14.83 -50.57 24.48
C THR A 3 13.79 -49.45 24.50
N SER A 4 12.62 -49.50 23.87
CA SER A 4 12.07 -50.31 22.78
C SER A 4 10.68 -49.73 22.49
N PHE A 5 10.38 -49.54 21.21
CA PHE A 5 9.05 -49.33 20.66
C PHE A 5 8.13 -50.52 21.04
N THR A 6 6.91 -50.26 21.51
CA THR A 6 5.87 -51.28 21.57
C THR A 6 4.66 -50.84 20.75
N TYR A 7 4.56 -51.45 19.57
CA TYR A 7 3.38 -51.52 18.72
C TYR A 7 2.30 -52.35 19.42
N ARG A 8 1.04 -51.88 19.43
CA ARG A 8 -0.12 -52.75 19.72
C ARG A 8 -1.01 -52.81 18.49
N SER A 9 -0.89 -53.95 17.82
CA SER A 9 -1.80 -54.46 16.80
C SER A 9 -3.16 -54.77 17.44
N CYS A 10 -4.26 -54.38 16.79
CA CYS A 10 -5.57 -54.99 17.04
C CYS A 10 -6.23 -55.30 15.68
N SER A 11 -6.53 -56.58 15.52
CA SER A 11 -7.00 -57.25 14.33
C SER A 11 -8.52 -57.12 14.14
N SER A 12 -8.91 -57.08 12.86
CA SER A 12 -10.14 -57.59 12.21
C SER A 12 -11.53 -57.44 12.86
N LEU A 13 -12.50 -56.98 12.07
CA LEU A 13 -13.72 -57.74 11.71
C LEU A 13 -14.66 -56.90 10.82
N LEU A 14 -14.81 -57.38 9.57
CA LEU A 14 -16.05 -57.53 8.80
C LEU A 14 -17.24 -56.60 9.09
N PHE A 15 -17.53 -55.68 8.15
CA PHE A 15 -18.90 -55.54 7.64
C PHE A 15 -18.93 -54.89 6.25
N ARG A 16 -19.15 -55.72 5.23
CA ARG A 16 -19.34 -55.34 3.83
C ARG A 16 -20.81 -54.95 3.65
N ARG A 17 -21.12 -53.65 3.60
CA ARG A 17 -22.45 -53.16 3.17
C ARG A 17 -22.35 -52.72 1.71
N THR A 18 -22.86 -53.55 0.80
CA THR A 18 -23.15 -53.17 -0.58
C THR A 18 -24.32 -52.19 -0.58
N VAL A 19 -24.03 -50.93 -0.90
CA VAL A 19 -25.05 -49.91 -1.17
C VAL A 19 -25.38 -49.95 -2.66
N GLN A 20 -26.63 -50.30 -2.95
CA GLN A 20 -27.18 -50.34 -4.29
C GLN A 20 -27.53 -48.91 -4.73
N TYR A 21 -26.90 -48.41 -5.81
CA TYR A 21 -27.23 -47.10 -6.39
C TYR A 21 -28.38 -47.26 -7.40
N PRO A 22 -29.46 -46.48 -7.33
CA PRO A 22 -30.41 -46.39 -8.44
C PRO A 22 -29.82 -45.52 -9.55
N LEU A 23 -29.64 -46.12 -10.72
CA LEU A 23 -29.42 -45.44 -12.00
C LEU A 23 -30.67 -44.65 -12.36
N TRP A 24 -30.63 -43.31 -12.38
CA TRP A 24 -31.56 -42.51 -13.17
C TRP A 24 -31.04 -41.09 -13.44
N THR A 25 -31.22 -40.68 -14.70
CA THR A 25 -31.35 -39.31 -15.24
C THR A 25 -30.09 -38.44 -15.48
N ASN A 26 -29.63 -38.49 -16.72
CA ASN A 26 -29.42 -37.34 -17.63
C ASN A 26 -29.15 -35.97 -16.97
N THR A 27 -27.91 -35.75 -16.53
CA THR A 27 -27.40 -34.45 -16.07
C THR A 27 -26.83 -33.65 -17.25
N ASN A 28 -27.69 -32.98 -18.02
CA ASN A 28 -27.24 -31.95 -18.97
C ASN A 28 -27.87 -30.58 -18.74
N ILE A 29 -28.49 -30.34 -17.58
CA ILE A 29 -29.09 -29.04 -17.25
C ILE A 29 -28.75 -28.64 -15.80
N ARG A 30 -27.48 -28.28 -15.52
CA ARG A 30 -27.17 -27.47 -14.31
C ARG A 30 -25.75 -26.87 -14.18
N THR A 31 -24.93 -26.78 -15.23
CA THR A 31 -23.58 -26.24 -15.05
C THR A 31 -23.51 -24.72 -15.23
N THR A 32 -24.34 -24.11 -16.08
CA THR A 32 -24.23 -22.66 -16.34
C THR A 32 -24.80 -21.78 -15.22
N TYR A 33 -26.00 -22.09 -14.73
CA TYR A 33 -26.65 -21.30 -13.66
C TYR A 33 -25.96 -21.41 -12.30
N SER A 34 -25.42 -22.59 -11.96
CA SER A 34 -24.68 -22.79 -10.71
C SER A 34 -23.35 -22.04 -10.73
N ASN A 35 -22.65 -22.04 -11.87
CA ASN A 35 -21.38 -21.32 -12.04
C ASN A 35 -21.59 -19.80 -12.01
N GLU A 36 -22.61 -19.27 -12.68
CA GLU A 36 -22.97 -17.84 -12.64
C GLU A 36 -23.39 -17.38 -11.24
N PHE A 37 -24.29 -18.13 -10.56
CA PHE A 37 -24.73 -17.80 -9.20
C PHE A 37 -23.55 -17.83 -8.20
N THR A 38 -22.72 -18.87 -8.23
CA THR A 38 -21.55 -19.00 -7.35
C THR A 38 -20.52 -17.90 -7.64
N LYS A 39 -20.28 -17.56 -8.91
CA LYS A 39 -19.39 -16.46 -9.29
C LYS A 39 -19.90 -15.12 -8.76
N ASN A 40 -21.21 -14.87 -8.86
CA ASN A 40 -21.82 -13.64 -8.35
C ASN A 40 -21.72 -13.56 -6.82
N GLU A 41 -21.93 -14.65 -6.08
CA GLU A 41 -21.73 -14.67 -4.61
C GLU A 41 -20.25 -14.49 -4.22
N LEU A 42 -19.32 -15.08 -4.95
CA LEU A 42 -17.88 -14.91 -4.70
C LEU A 42 -17.43 -13.47 -5.00
N LEU A 43 -17.91 -12.88 -6.10
CA LEU A 43 -17.66 -11.48 -6.44
C LEU A 43 -18.27 -10.54 -5.41
N GLN A 44 -19.46 -10.87 -4.91
CA GLN A 44 -20.12 -10.10 -3.87
C GLN A 44 -19.38 -10.19 -2.54
N ARG A 45 -18.97 -11.39 -2.11
CA ARG A 45 -18.11 -11.56 -0.93
C ARG A 45 -16.76 -10.88 -1.09
N TYR A 46 -16.17 -10.91 -2.29
CA TYR A 46 -14.93 -10.21 -2.59
C TYR A 46 -15.12 -8.70 -2.51
N ASN A 47 -16.17 -8.15 -3.13
CA ASN A 47 -16.54 -6.74 -3.07
C ASN A 47 -16.85 -6.29 -1.63
N ASP A 48 -17.59 -7.07 -0.86
CA ASP A 48 -17.93 -6.75 0.54
C ASP A 48 -16.68 -6.76 1.43
N LYS A 49 -15.79 -7.75 1.22
CA LYS A 49 -14.52 -7.83 1.93
C LYS A 49 -13.58 -6.69 1.53
N GLN A 50 -13.59 -6.29 0.26
CA GLN A 50 -12.81 -5.17 -0.24
C GLN A 50 -13.36 -3.83 0.27
N ALA A 51 -14.68 -3.61 0.19
CA ALA A 51 -15.36 -2.42 0.70
C ALA A 51 -15.18 -2.26 2.22
N SER A 52 -15.30 -3.34 2.98
CA SER A 52 -15.01 -3.32 4.42
C SER A 52 -13.54 -3.01 4.69
N THR A 53 -12.60 -3.53 3.91
CA THR A 53 -11.17 -3.23 4.07
C THR A 53 -10.89 -1.72 3.89
N TYR A 54 -11.51 -1.06 2.90
CA TYR A 54 -11.40 0.39 2.72
C TYR A 54 -12.04 1.19 3.87
N PHE A 55 -13.25 0.82 4.30
CA PHE A 55 -13.93 1.48 5.42
C PHE A 55 -13.19 1.28 6.74
N ASN A 56 -12.60 0.11 6.94
CA ASN A 56 -11.76 -0.21 8.10
C ASN A 56 -10.51 0.67 8.15
N GLN A 57 -9.99 1.11 7.00
CA GLN A 57 -8.80 1.97 6.96
C GLN A 57 -9.04 3.31 7.70
N PHE A 58 -10.18 3.96 7.47
CA PHE A 58 -10.57 5.18 8.20
C PHE A 58 -10.96 4.90 9.66
N HIS A 59 -11.42 3.69 9.98
CA HIS A 59 -11.70 3.30 11.36
C HIS A 59 -10.45 3.41 12.25
N TYR A 60 -9.25 3.08 11.72
CA TYR A 60 -8.00 3.20 12.47
C TYR A 60 -7.66 4.63 12.91
N LEU A 61 -8.21 5.66 12.25
CA LEU A 61 -8.00 7.05 12.64
C LEU A 61 -8.55 7.36 14.04
N ARG A 62 -9.53 6.60 14.53
CA ARG A 62 -10.06 6.76 15.89
C ARG A 62 -9.03 6.45 16.96
N HIS A 63 -8.14 5.50 16.67
CA HIS A 63 -7.05 5.07 17.57
C HIS A 63 -5.84 6.01 17.53
N LEU A 64 -5.86 7.09 16.74
CA LEU A 64 -4.84 8.13 16.81
C LEU A 64 -4.79 8.82 18.17
N LYS A 65 -5.91 8.87 18.89
CA LYS A 65 -5.97 9.43 20.24
C LYS A 65 -5.14 8.63 21.26
N GLU A 66 -4.87 7.36 20.96
CA GLU A 66 -4.06 6.46 21.79
C GLU A 66 -2.57 6.54 21.44
N ALA A 67 -2.22 7.28 20.37
CA ALA A 67 -0.83 7.39 19.94
C ALA A 67 -0.01 8.19 20.97
N PRO A 68 1.25 7.78 21.24
CA PRO A 68 2.18 8.62 21.97
C PRO A 68 2.33 9.98 21.26
N LEU A 69 2.45 11.05 22.05
CA LEU A 69 2.53 12.42 21.52
C LEU A 69 3.72 12.59 20.58
N THR A 70 4.87 12.00 20.93
CA THR A 70 6.13 12.18 20.19
C THR A 70 6.03 11.73 18.72
N PRO A 71 5.64 10.47 18.38
CA PRO A 71 5.50 10.05 16.99
C PRO A 71 4.40 10.80 16.23
N LEU A 72 3.32 11.19 16.93
CA LEU A 72 2.24 11.95 16.32
C LEU A 72 2.71 13.35 15.91
N SER A 73 3.39 14.07 16.81
CA SER A 73 3.93 15.40 16.53
C SER A 73 4.97 15.36 15.40
N PHE A 74 5.93 14.43 15.44
CA PHE A 74 6.92 14.31 14.37
C PHE A 74 6.29 13.90 13.03
N GLY A 75 5.28 13.03 13.05
CA GLY A 75 4.53 12.66 11.86
C GLY A 75 3.84 13.88 11.23
N LEU A 76 3.14 14.68 12.04
CA LEU A 76 2.45 15.88 11.57
C LEU A 76 3.42 16.97 11.07
N LEU A 77 4.56 17.16 11.75
CA LEU A 77 5.61 18.06 11.29
C LEU A 77 6.18 17.61 9.94
N GLY A 78 6.26 16.31 9.70
CA GLY A 78 6.62 15.74 8.41
C GLY A 78 5.67 16.10 7.26
N LEU A 79 4.44 16.59 7.53
CA LEU A 79 3.52 17.03 6.49
C LEU A 79 3.77 18.47 6.02
N VAL A 80 4.59 19.24 6.75
CA VAL A 80 4.84 20.65 6.43
C VAL A 80 5.44 20.83 5.03
N PRO A 81 6.50 20.10 4.63
CA PRO A 81 7.07 20.25 3.28
C PRO A 81 6.10 19.82 2.17
N PHE A 82 5.22 18.86 2.46
CA PHE A 82 4.19 18.42 1.51
C PHE A 82 3.14 19.50 1.24
N ALA A 83 2.64 20.16 2.28
CA ALA A 83 1.60 21.17 2.14
C ALA A 83 2.15 22.52 1.65
N ALA A 84 3.36 22.89 2.06
CA ALA A 84 3.95 24.17 1.73
C ALA A 84 4.08 24.39 0.21
N VAL A 85 4.48 23.36 -0.53
CA VAL A 85 4.72 23.46 -1.98
C VAL A 85 3.47 23.81 -2.80
N PRO A 86 2.36 23.03 -2.77
CA PRO A 86 1.16 23.36 -3.52
C PRO A 86 0.51 24.66 -3.05
N ILE A 87 0.56 24.97 -1.74
CA ILE A 87 0.05 26.25 -1.21
C ILE A 87 0.84 27.43 -1.81
N TYR A 88 2.16 27.32 -1.85
CA TYR A 88 3.01 28.37 -2.43
C TYR A 88 2.77 28.54 -3.94
N MET A 89 2.72 27.44 -4.70
CA MET A 89 2.42 27.49 -6.14
C MET A 89 1.04 28.08 -6.42
N TYR A 90 0.03 27.71 -5.62
CA TYR A 90 -1.31 28.29 -5.73
C TYR A 90 -1.31 29.79 -5.45
N SER A 91 -0.63 30.24 -4.40
CA SER A 91 -0.56 31.66 -4.02
C SER A 91 0.16 32.54 -5.05
N THR A 92 1.18 32.00 -5.71
CA THR A 92 1.98 32.72 -6.72
C THR A 92 1.38 32.65 -8.12
N GLY A 93 0.45 31.70 -8.36
CA GLY A 93 -0.16 31.48 -9.68
C GLY A 93 0.82 30.99 -10.75
N ILE A 94 2.00 30.50 -10.35
CA ILE A 94 3.04 30.04 -11.28
C ILE A 94 3.49 28.63 -10.88
N TYR A 95 3.59 27.74 -11.88
CA TYR A 95 4.15 26.42 -11.65
C TYR A 95 5.69 26.47 -11.64
N LEU A 96 6.28 26.03 -10.52
CA LEU A 96 7.72 26.00 -10.29
C LEU A 96 8.23 24.54 -10.29
N PRO A 97 8.86 24.06 -11.39
CA PRO A 97 9.30 22.67 -11.50
C PRO A 97 10.28 22.25 -10.41
N ASP A 98 11.19 23.14 -10.02
CA ASP A 98 12.18 22.86 -8.98
C ASP A 98 11.51 22.59 -7.62
N LEU A 99 10.44 23.33 -7.32
CA LEU A 99 9.70 23.16 -6.07
C LEU A 99 8.82 21.90 -6.10
N ALA A 100 8.27 21.53 -7.27
CA ALA A 100 7.63 20.22 -7.43
C ALA A 100 8.64 19.08 -7.24
N PHE A 101 9.87 19.26 -7.71
CA PHE A 101 10.95 18.30 -7.52
C PHE A 101 11.35 18.18 -6.05
N THR A 102 11.42 19.27 -5.26
CA THR A 102 11.71 19.17 -3.82
C THR A 102 10.62 18.40 -3.08
N GLN A 103 9.33 18.62 -3.41
CA GLN A 103 8.23 17.84 -2.85
C GLN A 103 8.34 16.35 -3.22
N LEU A 104 8.70 16.03 -4.47
CA LEU A 104 8.94 14.67 -4.92
C LEU A 104 10.12 14.02 -4.18
N ALA A 105 11.24 14.72 -4.07
CA ALA A 105 12.44 14.26 -3.34
C ALA A 105 12.13 14.00 -1.87
N TYR A 106 11.33 14.86 -1.25
CA TYR A 106 10.86 14.64 0.11
C TYR A 106 9.94 13.41 0.22
N SER A 107 9.03 13.23 -0.76
CA SER A 107 8.17 12.04 -0.85
C SER A 107 8.98 10.74 -0.95
N ALA A 108 10.02 10.74 -1.78
CA ALA A 108 10.95 9.62 -1.92
C ALA A 108 11.71 9.33 -0.62
N SER A 109 12.13 10.38 0.09
CA SER A 109 12.82 10.25 1.39
C SER A 109 11.91 9.59 2.44
N ILE A 110 10.65 10.04 2.53
CA ILE A 110 9.65 9.42 3.42
C ILE A 110 9.39 7.97 3.02
N LEU A 111 9.26 7.68 1.73
CA LEU A 111 9.01 6.32 1.27
C LEU A 111 10.17 5.36 1.60
N SER A 112 11.41 5.82 1.50
CA SER A 112 12.58 5.06 1.96
C SER A 112 12.57 4.84 3.48
N PHE A 113 12.20 5.87 4.25
CA PHE A 113 12.05 5.77 5.71
C PHE A 113 10.98 4.73 6.11
N ILE A 114 9.89 4.60 5.35
CA ILE A 114 8.88 3.55 5.56
C ILE A 114 9.50 2.15 5.44
N GLY A 115 10.33 1.92 4.43
CA GLY A 115 11.08 0.67 4.27
C GLY A 115 12.00 0.38 5.46
N GLY A 116 12.72 1.40 5.93
CA GLY A 116 13.59 1.31 7.11
C GLY A 116 12.84 0.94 8.39
N ILE A 117 11.65 1.53 8.63
CA ILE A 117 10.81 1.16 9.78
C ILE A 117 10.47 -0.33 9.73
N ARG A 118 10.06 -0.81 8.55
CA ARG A 118 9.68 -2.22 8.38
C ARG A 118 10.86 -3.12 8.68
N TRP A 119 12.02 -2.87 8.06
CA TRP A 119 13.24 -3.62 8.32
C TRP A 119 13.56 -3.67 9.82
N GLY A 120 13.47 -2.52 10.51
CA GLY A 120 13.68 -2.43 11.96
C GLY A 120 12.70 -3.29 12.76
N THR A 121 11.42 -3.35 12.36
CA THR A 121 10.43 -4.20 13.06
C THR A 121 10.64 -5.70 12.85
N LEU A 122 11.37 -6.10 11.82
CA LEU A 122 11.64 -7.52 11.55
C LEU A 122 12.77 -8.06 12.43
N LEU A 123 13.68 -7.21 12.92
CA LEU A 123 14.83 -7.62 13.74
C LEU A 123 14.45 -8.50 14.95
N GLU A 124 13.28 -8.24 15.55
CA GLU A 124 12.79 -9.00 16.70
C GLU A 124 11.76 -10.08 16.33
N LYS A 125 11.21 -10.05 15.11
CA LYS A 125 10.00 -10.81 14.74
C LYS A 125 10.23 -11.93 13.74
N SER A 126 11.14 -11.76 12.77
CA SER A 126 11.30 -12.73 11.69
C SER A 126 12.70 -12.72 11.09
N ASN A 127 13.12 -13.89 10.59
CA ASN A 127 14.34 -14.04 9.79
C ASN A 127 14.00 -14.42 8.33
N ASP A 128 12.77 -14.15 7.91
CA ASP A 128 12.26 -14.56 6.62
C ASP A 128 12.71 -13.60 5.52
N TRP A 129 13.52 -14.11 4.58
CA TRP A 129 14.03 -13.34 3.44
C TRP A 129 12.95 -12.57 2.67
N LYS A 130 11.74 -13.14 2.58
CA LYS A 130 10.60 -12.51 1.89
C LYS A 130 10.20 -11.19 2.55
N GLU A 131 10.12 -11.16 3.88
CA GLU A 131 9.71 -9.96 4.61
C GLU A 131 10.75 -8.85 4.51
N TYR A 132 12.04 -9.22 4.57
CA TYR A 132 13.16 -8.30 4.32
C TYR A 132 13.12 -7.74 2.89
N THR A 133 12.83 -8.58 1.90
CA THR A 133 12.67 -8.13 0.50
C THR A 133 11.58 -7.07 0.41
N TYR A 134 10.39 -7.32 0.99
CA TYR A 134 9.30 -6.36 1.02
C TYR A 134 9.62 -5.05 1.76
N SER A 135 10.56 -5.06 2.70
CA SER A 135 11.02 -3.84 3.37
C SER A 135 11.96 -2.98 2.52
N ILE A 136 12.63 -3.53 1.52
CA ILE A 136 13.48 -2.76 0.56
C ILE A 136 12.64 -2.16 -0.57
N LEU A 137 11.54 -2.82 -0.96
CA LEU A 137 10.67 -2.37 -2.06
C LEU A 137 10.30 -0.87 -2.01
N PRO A 138 9.95 -0.27 -0.85
CA PRO A 138 9.68 1.15 -0.74
C PRO A 138 10.86 2.04 -1.17
N SER A 139 12.08 1.71 -0.76
CA SER A 139 13.29 2.48 -1.12
C SER A 139 13.60 2.38 -2.62
N ILE A 140 13.38 1.22 -3.24
CA ILE A 140 13.51 1.06 -4.70
C ILE A 140 12.44 1.88 -5.42
N ALA A 141 11.18 1.80 -4.98
CA ALA A 141 10.09 2.58 -5.55
C ALA A 141 10.33 4.09 -5.44
N ALA A 142 10.92 4.54 -4.32
CA ALA A 142 11.32 5.93 -4.10
C ALA A 142 12.39 6.38 -5.09
N TRP A 143 13.42 5.55 -5.30
CA TRP A 143 14.47 5.83 -6.26
C TRP A 143 13.93 5.89 -7.70
N LEU A 144 13.07 4.95 -8.09
CA LEU A 144 12.41 4.97 -9.39
C LEU A 144 11.55 6.24 -9.58
N ALA A 145 10.86 6.70 -8.53
CA ALA A 145 10.08 7.95 -8.59
C ALA A 145 10.91 9.15 -9.04
N LEU A 146 12.18 9.23 -8.61
CA LEU A 146 13.09 10.33 -8.93
C LEU A 146 13.68 10.23 -10.34
N LEU A 147 13.76 9.02 -10.91
CA LEU A 147 14.27 8.80 -12.26
C LEU A 147 13.21 9.07 -13.34
N VAL A 148 11.93 8.93 -13.00
CA VAL A 148 10.84 9.17 -13.93
C VAL A 148 10.74 10.68 -14.24
N PRO A 149 10.69 11.09 -15.52
CA PRO A 149 10.66 12.50 -15.87
C PRO A 149 9.24 13.11 -15.77
N GLY A 150 9.19 14.39 -15.39
CA GLY A 150 7.97 15.21 -15.48
C GLY A 150 6.85 14.75 -14.55
N ARG A 151 5.60 14.87 -15.01
CA ARG A 151 4.39 14.61 -14.20
C ARG A 151 4.25 13.15 -13.78
N TRP A 152 4.85 12.22 -14.54
CA TRP A 152 4.81 10.79 -14.25
C TRP A 152 5.51 10.44 -12.93
N SER A 153 6.51 11.23 -12.51
CA SER A 153 7.18 11.05 -11.21
C SER A 153 6.22 11.23 -10.04
N ILE A 154 5.37 12.26 -10.11
CA ILE A 154 4.39 12.59 -9.07
C ILE A 154 3.34 11.47 -8.99
N LEU A 155 2.85 10.99 -10.15
CA LEU A 155 1.91 9.87 -10.21
C LEU A 155 2.51 8.58 -9.62
N TRP A 156 3.78 8.30 -9.92
CA TRP A 156 4.49 7.15 -9.38
C TRP A 156 4.67 7.24 -7.86
N ALA A 157 5.12 8.40 -7.35
CA ALA A 157 5.28 8.64 -5.92
C ALA A 157 3.93 8.55 -5.18
N LEU A 158 2.87 9.14 -5.76
CA LEU A 158 1.50 9.09 -5.25
C LEU A 158 1.01 7.64 -5.15
N SER A 159 1.16 6.86 -6.22
CA SER A 159 0.74 5.45 -6.27
C SER A 159 1.52 4.59 -5.29
N SER A 160 2.83 4.82 -5.19
CA SER A 160 3.72 4.10 -4.27
C SER A 160 3.34 4.36 -2.81
N LEU A 161 3.17 5.63 -2.42
CA LEU A 161 2.77 5.99 -1.05
C LEU A 161 1.45 5.30 -0.64
N GLN A 162 0.45 5.28 -1.51
CA GLN A 162 -0.83 4.61 -1.23
C GLN A 162 -0.67 3.09 -1.15
N GLY A 163 0.06 2.47 -2.08
CA GLY A 163 0.27 1.03 -2.11
C GLY A 163 0.99 0.51 -0.87
N PHE A 164 2.07 1.18 -0.45
CA PHE A 164 2.81 0.79 0.76
C PHE A 164 2.05 1.11 2.04
N ALA A 165 1.27 2.19 2.09
CA ALA A 165 0.40 2.47 3.24
C ALA A 165 -0.69 1.41 3.40
N PHE A 166 -1.33 1.00 2.30
CA PHE A 166 -2.30 -0.09 2.30
C PHE A 166 -1.68 -1.40 2.78
N TYR A 167 -0.45 -1.70 2.33
CA TYR A 167 0.28 -2.86 2.80
C TYR A 167 0.56 -2.78 4.31
N ASP A 168 1.04 -1.65 4.83
CA ASP A 168 1.33 -1.48 6.26
C ASP A 168 0.07 -1.65 7.13
N VAL A 169 -1.10 -1.21 6.64
CA VAL A 169 -2.38 -1.37 7.34
C VAL A 169 -2.86 -2.83 7.34
N THR A 170 -2.65 -3.56 6.24
CA THR A 170 -3.03 -4.97 6.13
C THR A 170 -2.05 -5.91 6.84
N THR A 171 -0.81 -5.48 7.07
CA THR A 171 0.19 -6.26 7.78
C THR A 171 -0.19 -6.47 9.25
N PRO A 172 -0.24 -7.73 9.74
CA PRO A 172 -0.48 -8.00 11.15
C PRO A 172 0.74 -7.62 12.01
N GLY A 173 0.52 -7.28 13.28
CA GLY A 173 1.61 -7.03 14.23
C GLY A 173 2.06 -5.56 14.38
N TYR A 174 1.46 -4.62 13.64
CA TYR A 174 1.57 -3.19 13.96
C TYR A 174 0.49 -2.76 14.96
N PRO A 175 0.82 -1.88 15.93
CA PRO A 175 -0.17 -1.34 16.84
C PRO A 175 -1.19 -0.47 16.08
N LEU A 176 -2.43 -0.45 16.56
CA LEU A 176 -3.55 0.21 15.88
C LEU A 176 -3.31 1.71 15.67
N TRP A 177 -2.70 2.39 16.65
CA TRP A 177 -2.35 3.81 16.55
C TRP A 177 -1.37 4.09 15.39
N PHE A 178 -0.43 3.17 15.11
CA PHE A 178 0.54 3.31 14.02
C PHE A 178 -0.13 3.15 12.67
N LYS A 179 -1.07 2.20 12.56
CA LYS A 179 -1.90 2.05 11.34
C LYS A 179 -2.72 3.32 11.09
N GLY A 180 -3.36 3.88 12.12
CA GLY A 180 -4.08 5.15 12.03
C GLY A 180 -3.16 6.29 11.57
N LEU A 181 -1.95 6.37 12.12
CA LEU A 181 -0.97 7.39 11.74
C LEU A 181 -0.57 7.28 10.28
N ARG A 182 -0.30 6.06 9.79
CA ARG A 182 -0.01 5.80 8.37
C ARG A 182 -1.13 6.29 7.45
N VAL A 183 -2.39 6.02 7.81
CA VAL A 183 -3.55 6.46 7.02
C VAL A 183 -3.65 7.98 6.98
N LEU A 184 -3.50 8.66 8.12
CA LEU A 184 -3.56 10.13 8.18
C LEU A 184 -2.45 10.78 7.33
N LEU A 185 -1.20 10.35 7.54
CA LEU A 185 -0.05 10.94 6.86
C LEU A 185 -0.15 10.73 5.35
N THR A 186 -0.49 9.52 4.91
CA THR A 186 -0.60 9.20 3.48
C THR A 186 -1.80 9.87 2.83
N ALA A 187 -2.93 10.03 3.53
CA ALA A 187 -4.06 10.80 3.00
C ALA A 187 -3.67 12.26 2.72
N VAL A 188 -3.03 12.94 3.69
CA VAL A 188 -2.62 14.35 3.52
C VAL A 188 -1.52 14.48 2.47
N SER A 189 -0.50 13.62 2.49
CA SER A 189 0.55 13.61 1.45
C SER A 189 -0.02 13.33 0.06
N SER A 190 -1.03 12.44 -0.06
CA SER A 190 -1.66 12.14 -1.34
C SER A 190 -2.45 13.34 -1.88
N LEU A 191 -3.22 14.02 -1.02
CA LEU A 191 -3.98 15.22 -1.40
C LEU A 191 -3.06 16.35 -1.88
N THR A 192 -1.94 16.57 -1.19
CA THR A 192 -0.98 17.62 -1.55
C THR A 192 -0.21 17.31 -2.83
N LEU A 193 0.19 16.05 -3.05
CA LEU A 193 0.78 15.62 -4.32
C LEU A 193 -0.21 15.71 -5.48
N PHE A 194 -1.47 15.32 -5.24
CA PHE A 194 -2.53 15.45 -6.23
C PHE A 194 -2.79 16.92 -6.58
N ALA A 195 -2.84 17.81 -5.59
CA ALA A 195 -2.95 19.25 -5.83
C ALA A 195 -1.79 19.77 -6.69
N THR A 196 -0.56 19.36 -6.40
CA THR A 196 0.62 19.75 -7.17
C THR A 196 0.55 19.25 -8.62
N LEU A 197 0.06 18.03 -8.82
CA LEU A 197 -0.20 17.48 -10.14
C LEU A 197 -1.24 18.32 -10.89
N THR A 198 -2.37 18.67 -10.26
CA THR A 198 -3.39 19.53 -10.86
C THR A 198 -2.84 20.91 -11.21
N LEU A 199 -2.07 21.54 -10.32
CA LEU A 199 -1.42 22.83 -10.58
C LEU A 199 -0.43 22.76 -11.75
N SER A 200 0.22 21.61 -11.97
CA SER A 200 1.06 21.38 -13.15
C SER A 200 0.29 21.46 -14.48
N PHE A 201 -1.01 21.19 -14.47
CA PHE A 201 -1.87 21.30 -15.65
C PHE A 201 -2.47 22.70 -15.82
N VAL A 202 -2.77 23.39 -14.72
CA VAL A 202 -3.51 24.66 -14.73
C VAL A 202 -2.58 25.87 -14.89
N LEU A 203 -1.44 25.89 -14.20
CA LEU A 203 -0.61 27.08 -14.10
C LEU A 203 0.45 27.16 -15.21
N PRO A 204 0.79 28.37 -15.70
CA PRO A 204 1.91 28.55 -16.60
C PRO A 204 3.21 28.17 -15.91
N LYS A 205 4.06 27.43 -16.63
CA LYS A 205 5.38 27.03 -16.15
C LYS A 205 6.28 28.26 -16.14
N LYS A 206 7.02 28.50 -15.04
CA LYS A 206 8.07 29.52 -15.03
C LYS A 206 9.08 29.20 -16.14
N GLU A 207 9.15 30.06 -17.15
CA GLU A 207 10.16 29.94 -18.20
C GLU A 207 11.53 30.19 -17.58
N ALA A 208 12.42 29.21 -17.69
CA ALA A 208 13.83 29.44 -17.41
C ALA A 208 14.34 30.39 -18.49
N THR A 209 14.70 31.61 -18.12
CA THR A 209 15.33 32.59 -19.01
C THR A 209 16.64 32.00 -19.52
N THR A 210 16.59 31.30 -20.65
CA THR A 210 17.75 30.99 -21.46
C THR A 210 18.28 32.33 -21.96
N LYS A 211 19.23 32.92 -21.23
CA LYS A 211 20.14 33.90 -21.80
C LYS A 211 20.81 33.19 -22.98
N LYS A 212 20.26 33.41 -24.16
CA LYS A 212 20.88 33.09 -25.44
C LYS A 212 22.10 34.00 -25.51
N THR A 213 23.22 33.57 -24.93
CA THR A 213 24.51 34.23 -25.13
C THR A 213 24.78 34.14 -26.62
N LYS A 214 24.41 35.20 -27.32
CA LYS A 214 24.77 35.47 -28.70
C LYS A 214 26.28 35.57 -28.69
N ARG A 215 26.99 34.45 -28.87
CA ARG A 215 28.38 34.45 -29.29
C ARG A 215 28.37 35.07 -30.69
N THR A 216 28.49 36.39 -30.73
CA THR A 216 28.96 37.08 -31.93
C THR A 216 30.36 36.56 -32.22
N MET A 217 30.58 36.29 -33.51
CA MET A 217 31.74 35.67 -34.15
C MET A 217 33.09 36.08 -33.57
#